data_AF-A0A4S8IPU1-F1
#
_entry.id   AF-A0A4S8IPU1-F1
#
_cell.length_a   1.000
_cell.length_b   1.000
_cell.length_c   1.000
_cell.angle_alpha   90.00
_cell.angle_beta   90.00
_cell.angle_gamma   90.00
#
_symmetry.space_group_name_H-M   'P 1'
#
loop_
_entity.id
_entity.type
_entity.pdbx_description
1 polymer ?
#
loop_
_entity_poly.entity_id
_entity_poly.type
_entity_poly.pdbx_seq_one_letter_code
_entity_poly.pdbx_strand_id
1 'polypeptide(L)'
;MQEVCAQVVGVPVTLNGDLKNQFVEINVGFDTICKVNSQLISNVCTDALSAEKYYYFIRLMGRKASHVALECTLQSHPNMVILGEEVAASKLTIFDITKQICDAVQAMAEKDKYHGVILIPEGLVESIPELYALLQLLLHPESDDSAQLSQIETEKLLVQLVESEMNKRLKEGTYKGKKFNAILHFFGYQARGSLPSKFDCDYAFVSPLLLRHSASSFLMDDIYRNPGPFQFDGPGTDAKAISLCVEDQDYMGRIKLLQEYLNKVRSIVKPGCSQDVLKAALSAMASVTDVLADVLAGRRVN
;
A
#
# COMPACT_ATOMS: atom_id res chain seq x y z
N MET A 1 -27.51 -39.81 10.32
CA MET A 1 -26.49 -39.24 9.40
C MET A 1 -25.13 -39.61 9.98
N GLN A 2 -24.15 -39.92 9.13
CA GLN A 2 -22.81 -40.27 9.56
C GLN A 2 -21.97 -38.99 9.53
N GLU A 3 -21.37 -38.59 10.65
CA GLU A 3 -20.55 -37.38 10.70
C GLU A 3 -19.28 -37.60 9.86
N VAL A 4 -19.16 -36.85 8.76
CA VAL A 4 -17.97 -36.86 7.93
C VAL A 4 -16.95 -35.92 8.58
N CYS A 5 -15.90 -36.49 9.17
CA CYS A 5 -14.80 -35.73 9.78
C CYS A 5 -13.89 -35.11 8.70
N ALA A 6 -14.40 -34.12 7.98
CA ALA A 6 -13.67 -33.36 6.98
C ALA A 6 -12.92 -32.19 7.62
N GLN A 7 -11.63 -32.03 7.30
CA GLN A 7 -10.85 -30.86 7.67
C GLN A 7 -10.93 -29.80 6.55
N VAL A 8 -11.25 -28.56 6.92
CA VAL A 8 -11.27 -27.41 6.00
C VAL A 8 -10.12 -26.50 6.38
N VAL A 9 -9.22 -26.22 5.43
CA VAL A 9 -8.06 -25.34 5.62
C VAL A 9 -8.22 -24.12 4.70
N GLY A 10 -8.19 -22.93 5.27
CA GLY A 10 -8.17 -21.67 4.52
C GLY A 10 -6.75 -21.20 4.26
N VAL A 11 -6.49 -20.70 3.05
CA VAL A 11 -5.21 -20.07 2.68
C VAL A 11 -5.48 -18.60 2.32
N PRO A 12 -4.74 -17.62 2.88
CA PRO A 12 -5.02 -16.20 2.68
C PRO A 12 -4.50 -15.69 1.33
N VAL A 13 -5.28 -15.93 0.28
CA VAL A 13 -4.99 -15.51 -1.11
C VAL A 13 -5.81 -14.27 -1.48
N THR A 14 -5.15 -13.16 -1.80
CA THR A 14 -5.77 -11.96 -2.36
C THR A 14 -4.70 -11.06 -2.99
N LEU A 15 -5.01 -10.52 -4.16
CA LEU A 15 -4.17 -9.57 -4.90
C LEU A 15 -4.18 -8.14 -4.31
N ASN A 16 -5.14 -7.82 -3.44
CA ASN A 16 -5.27 -6.48 -2.85
C ASN A 16 -4.40 -6.28 -1.60
N GLY A 17 -3.95 -7.38 -0.96
CA GLY A 17 -3.26 -7.31 0.34
C GLY A 17 -4.19 -6.89 1.49
N ASP A 18 -5.50 -7.09 1.34
CA ASP A 18 -6.56 -6.62 2.25
C ASP A 18 -6.94 -7.61 3.36
N LEU A 19 -6.49 -8.87 3.28
CA LEU A 19 -6.75 -9.90 4.28
C LEU A 19 -5.58 -9.97 5.29
N LYS A 20 -5.30 -8.86 5.96
CA LYS A 20 -4.28 -8.77 7.02
C LYS A 20 -4.85 -8.92 8.42
N ASN A 21 -4.08 -9.50 9.34
CA ASN A 21 -4.34 -9.48 10.77
C ASN A 21 -3.03 -9.73 11.56
N GLN A 22 -3.09 -9.85 12.88
CA GLN A 22 -1.91 -10.05 13.76
C GLN A 22 -1.07 -11.31 13.45
N PHE A 23 -1.59 -12.25 12.67
CA PHE A 23 -0.93 -13.50 12.27
C PHE A 23 -0.74 -13.63 10.74
N VAL A 24 -1.33 -12.74 9.96
CA VAL A 24 -1.27 -12.72 8.49
C VAL A 24 -0.74 -11.37 8.05
N GLU A 25 0.58 -11.31 7.89
CA GLU A 25 1.35 -10.12 7.50
C GLU A 25 1.03 -9.67 6.07
N ILE A 26 0.83 -10.63 5.16
CA ILE A 26 0.62 -10.40 3.73
C ILE A 26 -0.19 -11.53 3.11
N ASN A 27 -0.64 -11.35 1.88
CA ASN A 27 -1.46 -12.33 1.16
C ASN A 27 -0.74 -12.86 -0.08
N VAL A 28 -0.96 -14.14 -0.37
CA VAL A 28 -0.38 -14.80 -1.54
C VAL A 28 -0.87 -14.09 -2.81
N GLY A 29 0.09 -13.68 -3.64
CA GLY A 29 -0.10 -13.00 -4.92
C GLY A 29 0.10 -11.48 -4.86
N PHE A 30 0.09 -10.86 -3.67
CA PHE A 30 0.22 -9.40 -3.56
C PHE A 30 1.58 -8.89 -4.05
N ASP A 31 2.67 -9.58 -3.71
CA ASP A 31 4.04 -9.20 -4.09
C ASP A 31 4.24 -9.28 -5.61
N THR A 32 3.75 -10.35 -6.23
CA THR A 32 3.74 -10.54 -7.70
C THR A 32 3.00 -9.40 -8.39
N ILE A 33 1.77 -9.12 -7.95
CA ILE A 33 0.89 -8.09 -8.54
C ILE A 33 1.55 -6.72 -8.45
N CYS A 34 2.11 -6.38 -7.30
CA CYS A 34 2.77 -5.10 -7.08
C CYS A 34 4.04 -4.96 -7.95
N LYS A 35 4.87 -6.00 -8.07
CA LYS A 35 6.07 -5.97 -8.94
C LYS A 35 5.71 -5.80 -10.42
N VAL A 36 4.75 -6.57 -10.92
CA VAL A 36 4.31 -6.49 -12.33
C VAL A 36 3.72 -5.11 -12.64
N ASN A 37 2.83 -4.60 -11.78
CA ASN A 37 2.27 -3.26 -11.95
C ASN A 37 3.36 -2.18 -11.85
N SER A 38 4.29 -2.29 -10.90
CA SER A 38 5.41 -1.34 -10.74
C SER A 38 6.33 -1.32 -11.95
N GLN A 39 6.59 -2.47 -12.57
CA GLN A 39 7.34 -2.55 -13.84
C GLN A 39 6.60 -1.83 -14.97
N LEU A 40 5.29 -2.08 -15.13
CA LEU A 40 4.47 -1.42 -16.15
C LEU A 40 4.41 0.11 -15.94
N ILE A 41 4.25 0.56 -14.70
CA ILE A 41 4.28 1.99 -14.34
C ILE A 41 5.66 2.59 -14.64
N SER A 42 6.74 1.92 -14.26
CA SER A 42 8.12 2.39 -14.50
C SER A 42 8.43 2.56 -16.00
N ASN A 43 7.91 1.65 -16.84
CA ASN A 43 7.99 1.79 -18.29
C ASN A 43 7.23 3.04 -18.78
N VAL A 44 6.03 3.28 -18.25
CA VAL A 44 5.24 4.50 -18.58
C VAL A 44 5.91 5.77 -18.06
N CYS A 45 6.53 5.77 -16.88
CA CYS A 45 7.34 6.89 -16.39
C CYS A 45 8.51 7.21 -17.34
N THR A 46 9.16 6.18 -17.89
CA THR A 46 10.26 6.33 -18.86
C THR A 46 9.76 6.86 -20.21
N ASP A 47 8.59 6.41 -20.69
CA ASP A 47 7.93 6.94 -21.89
C ASP A 47 7.51 8.42 -21.69
N ALA A 48 6.95 8.76 -20.54
CA ALA A 48 6.55 10.13 -20.19
C ALA A 48 7.73 11.11 -20.18
N LEU A 49 8.88 10.68 -19.61
CA LEU A 49 10.15 11.42 -19.65
C LEU A 49 10.68 11.58 -21.09
N SER A 50 10.46 10.60 -21.96
CA SER A 50 10.93 10.63 -23.36
C SER A 50 10.04 11.46 -24.28
N ALA A 51 8.73 11.52 -24.01
CA ALA A 51 7.75 12.19 -24.84
C ALA A 51 7.50 13.67 -24.46
N GLU A 52 7.71 14.03 -23.19
CA GLU A 52 7.59 15.38 -22.60
C GLU A 52 6.28 16.15 -22.87
N LYS A 53 5.17 15.44 -23.17
CA LYS A 53 3.91 16.05 -23.64
C LYS A 53 2.61 15.47 -23.09
N TYR A 54 2.68 14.41 -22.27
CA TYR A 54 1.52 13.65 -21.82
C TYR A 54 1.52 13.47 -20.30
N TYR A 55 0.32 13.57 -19.71
CA TYR A 55 0.04 13.13 -18.36
C TYR A 55 -0.63 11.75 -18.41
N TYR A 56 -0.01 10.74 -17.81
CA TYR A 56 -0.52 9.37 -17.82
C TYR A 56 -1.29 9.12 -16.53
N PHE A 57 -2.58 8.82 -16.66
CA PHE A 57 -3.47 8.45 -15.57
C PHE A 57 -3.59 6.94 -15.57
N ILE A 58 -3.01 6.29 -14.56
CA ILE A 58 -2.96 4.85 -14.44
C ILE A 58 -3.89 4.43 -13.30
N ARG A 59 -5.04 3.84 -13.65
CA ARG A 59 -5.89 3.17 -12.68
C ARG A 59 -5.30 1.80 -12.33
N LEU A 60 -5.23 1.51 -11.03
CA LEU A 60 -4.73 0.26 -10.48
C LEU A 60 -5.85 -0.52 -9.78
N MET A 61 -5.92 -1.82 -10.03
CA MET A 61 -6.79 -2.71 -9.28
C MET A 61 -6.40 -2.71 -7.79
N GLY A 62 -7.37 -2.40 -6.94
CA GLY A 62 -7.26 -2.36 -5.49
C GLY A 62 -8.63 -2.05 -4.92
N ARG A 63 -9.32 -3.09 -4.43
CA ARG A 63 -10.79 -3.09 -4.23
C ARG A 63 -11.29 -1.95 -3.35
N LYS A 64 -10.91 -1.95 -2.06
CA LYS A 64 -11.28 -0.91 -1.07
C LYS A 64 -10.07 -0.18 -0.51
N ALA A 65 -8.97 -0.90 -0.28
CA ALA A 65 -7.73 -0.35 0.23
C ALA A 65 -6.74 -0.02 -0.91
N SER A 66 -5.95 1.03 -0.71
CA SER A 66 -4.96 1.51 -1.70
C SER A 66 -3.61 0.80 -1.61
N HIS A 67 -3.49 -0.33 -0.91
CA HIS A 67 -2.22 -1.03 -0.67
C HIS A 67 -1.40 -1.28 -1.95
N VAL A 68 -2.05 -1.73 -3.03
CA VAL A 68 -1.39 -1.94 -4.34
C VAL A 68 -0.87 -0.62 -4.92
N ALA A 69 -1.66 0.47 -4.82
CA ALA A 69 -1.26 1.78 -5.32
C ALA A 69 -0.11 2.40 -4.49
N LEU A 70 -0.14 2.23 -3.16
CA LEU A 70 0.93 2.65 -2.26
C LEU A 70 2.23 1.91 -2.55
N GLU A 71 2.19 0.58 -2.61
CA GLU A 71 3.37 -0.25 -2.92
C GLU A 71 3.94 0.08 -4.31
N CYS A 72 3.09 0.23 -5.32
CA CYS A 72 3.53 0.64 -6.66
C CYS A 72 4.15 2.05 -6.66
N THR A 73 3.64 2.97 -5.83
CA THR A 73 4.23 4.32 -5.67
C THR A 73 5.63 4.24 -5.06
N LEU A 74 5.82 3.42 -4.03
CA LEU A 74 7.11 3.22 -3.37
C LEU A 74 8.15 2.58 -4.29
N GLN A 75 7.74 1.67 -5.18
CA GLN A 75 8.65 1.02 -6.14
C GLN A 75 8.97 1.86 -7.39
N SER A 76 8.00 2.61 -7.94
CA SER A 76 8.12 3.26 -9.25
C SER A 76 8.25 4.79 -9.22
N HIS A 77 8.08 5.42 -8.05
CA HIS A 77 8.17 6.87 -7.83
C HIS A 77 7.46 7.73 -8.90
N PRO A 78 6.13 7.57 -9.07
CA PRO A 78 5.31 8.43 -9.94
C PRO A 78 5.27 9.86 -9.40
N ASN A 79 4.78 10.80 -10.23
CA ASN A 79 4.69 12.22 -9.82
C ASN A 79 3.61 12.47 -8.75
N MET A 80 2.54 11.67 -8.74
CA MET A 80 1.44 11.78 -7.79
C MET A 80 0.74 10.42 -7.65
N VAL A 81 0.24 10.13 -6.45
CA VAL A 81 -0.73 9.06 -6.17
C VAL A 81 -1.87 9.68 -5.37
N ILE A 82 -3.09 9.19 -5.58
CA ILE A 82 -4.25 9.53 -4.74
C ILE A 82 -4.54 8.31 -3.86
N LEU A 83 -4.53 8.47 -2.54
CA LEU A 83 -4.85 7.40 -1.60
C LEU A 83 -6.30 7.55 -1.13
N GLY A 84 -7.11 6.50 -1.27
CA GLY A 84 -8.51 6.52 -0.85
C GLY A 84 -8.68 6.79 0.65
N GLU A 85 -7.76 6.26 1.46
CA GLU A 85 -7.71 6.45 2.91
C GLU A 85 -7.50 7.91 3.31
N GLU A 86 -6.66 8.65 2.58
CA GLU A 86 -6.42 10.09 2.79
C GLU A 86 -7.64 10.93 2.37
N VAL A 87 -8.25 10.58 1.23
CA VAL A 87 -9.47 11.20 0.70
C VAL A 87 -10.63 11.04 1.67
N ALA A 88 -10.82 9.83 2.22
CA ALA A 88 -11.87 9.54 3.19
C ALA A 88 -11.63 10.23 4.54
N ALA A 89 -10.38 10.23 5.04
CA ALA A 89 -10.02 10.89 6.30
C ALA A 89 -10.20 12.41 6.24
N SER A 90 -9.77 13.03 5.13
CA SER A 90 -9.87 14.48 4.91
C SER A 90 -11.22 14.93 4.33
N LYS A 91 -12.11 13.99 3.99
CA LYS A 91 -13.43 14.20 3.36
C LYS A 91 -13.35 15.05 2.10
N LEU A 92 -12.36 14.79 1.24
CA LEU A 92 -12.15 15.54 0.00
C LEU A 92 -13.30 15.28 -0.99
N THR A 93 -13.77 16.36 -1.63
CA THR A 93 -14.72 16.26 -2.74
C THR A 93 -14.00 15.87 -4.03
N ILE A 94 -14.75 15.44 -5.06
CA ILE A 94 -14.16 15.21 -6.39
C ILE A 94 -13.53 16.48 -6.99
N PHE A 95 -14.04 17.66 -6.62
CA PHE A 95 -13.50 18.94 -7.03
C PHE A 95 -12.18 19.27 -6.33
N ASP A 96 -12.03 18.92 -5.04
CA ASP A 96 -10.77 19.11 -4.31
C ASP A 96 -9.66 18.23 -4.90
N ILE A 97 -9.97 16.97 -5.24
CA ILE A 97 -9.04 16.05 -5.90
C ILE A 97 -8.64 16.59 -7.29
N THR A 98 -9.62 17.03 -8.09
CA THR A 98 -9.37 17.67 -9.40
C THR A 98 -8.46 18.88 -9.24
N LYS A 99 -8.72 19.73 -8.24
CA LYS A 99 -7.92 20.92 -7.96
C LYS A 99 -6.49 20.55 -7.56
N GLN A 100 -6.29 19.55 -6.69
CA GLN A 100 -4.94 19.08 -6.32
C GLN A 100 -4.15 18.61 -7.54
N ILE A 101 -4.77 17.87 -8.47
CA ILE A 101 -4.13 17.45 -9.72
C ILE A 101 -3.77 18.68 -10.57
N CYS A 102 -4.70 19.64 -10.76
CA CYS A 102 -4.43 20.86 -11.51
C CYS A 102 -3.31 21.71 -10.89
N ASP A 103 -3.27 21.81 -9.56
CA ASP A 103 -2.24 22.55 -8.82
C ASP A 103 -0.86 21.85 -8.95
N ALA A 104 -0.82 20.51 -8.94
CA ALA A 104 0.39 19.73 -9.21
C ALA A 104 0.87 19.88 -10.67
N VAL A 105 -0.03 19.84 -11.65
CA VAL A 105 0.27 20.11 -13.08
C VAL A 105 0.82 21.53 -13.27
N GLN A 106 0.28 22.51 -12.55
CA GLN A 106 0.75 23.90 -12.58
C GLN A 106 2.16 24.03 -11.95
N ALA A 107 2.40 23.42 -10.80
CA ALA A 107 3.73 23.41 -10.14
C ALA A 107 4.80 22.63 -10.93
N MET A 108 4.39 21.70 -11.81
CA MET A 108 5.28 21.05 -12.79
C MET A 108 5.56 21.96 -13.99
N ALA A 109 4.56 22.66 -14.50
CA ALA A 109 4.72 23.63 -15.59
C ALA A 109 5.60 24.82 -15.19
N GLU A 110 5.58 25.26 -13.93
CA GLU A 110 6.51 26.26 -13.38
C GLU A 110 7.99 25.81 -13.39
N LYS A 111 8.24 24.50 -13.56
CA LYS A 111 9.57 23.88 -13.70
C LYS A 111 9.85 23.45 -15.16
N ASP A 112 9.09 23.99 -16.11
CA ASP A 112 9.09 23.62 -17.54
C ASP A 112 8.82 22.13 -17.84
N LYS A 113 8.17 21.42 -16.91
CA LYS A 113 7.78 20.01 -17.10
C LYS A 113 6.29 19.92 -17.46
N TYR A 114 6.02 19.39 -18.65
CA TYR A 114 4.67 19.26 -19.22
C TYR A 114 4.22 17.79 -19.36
N HIS A 115 4.76 16.92 -18.51
CA HIS A 115 4.50 15.50 -18.46
C HIS A 115 4.44 15.03 -17.00
N GLY A 116 3.80 13.87 -16.78
CA GLY A 116 3.84 13.20 -15.49
C GLY A 116 3.00 11.93 -15.45
N VAL A 117 3.16 11.14 -14.38
CA VAL A 117 2.41 9.92 -14.13
C VAL A 117 1.64 10.05 -12.81
N ILE A 118 0.34 9.76 -12.86
CA ILE A 118 -0.60 9.87 -11.74
C ILE A 118 -1.24 8.49 -11.52
N LEU A 119 -1.13 7.96 -10.31
CA LEU A 119 -1.74 6.67 -9.93
C LEU A 119 -3.09 6.87 -9.23
N ILE A 120 -4.09 6.11 -9.65
CA ILE A 120 -5.46 6.12 -9.10
C ILE A 120 -5.85 4.70 -8.66
N PRO A 121 -6.19 4.45 -7.38
CA PRO A 121 -6.77 3.19 -6.96
C PRO A 121 -8.22 3.08 -7.46
N GLU A 122 -8.61 1.89 -7.91
CA GLU A 122 -9.98 1.58 -8.34
C GLU A 122 -11.03 1.94 -7.27
N GLY A 123 -10.77 1.62 -6.00
CA GLY A 123 -11.63 1.92 -4.85
C GLY A 123 -11.77 3.42 -4.49
N LEU A 124 -11.14 4.35 -5.21
CA LEU A 124 -11.24 5.80 -4.93
C LEU A 124 -12.70 6.29 -4.92
N VAL A 125 -13.58 5.70 -5.73
CA VAL A 125 -14.99 6.07 -5.80
C VAL A 125 -15.79 5.72 -4.54
N GLU A 126 -15.38 4.71 -3.78
CA GLU A 126 -15.97 4.43 -2.46
C GLU A 126 -15.44 5.38 -1.38
N SER A 127 -14.27 5.99 -1.60
CA SER A 127 -13.63 6.89 -0.62
C SER A 127 -14.17 8.31 -0.66
N ILE A 128 -14.75 8.74 -1.79
CA ILE A 128 -15.34 10.08 -1.98
C ILE A 128 -16.80 10.04 -1.51
N PRO A 129 -17.20 10.77 -0.45
CA PRO A 129 -18.54 10.64 0.14
C PRO A 129 -19.69 10.89 -0.83
N GLU A 130 -19.52 11.84 -1.76
CA GLU A 130 -20.48 12.24 -2.78
C GLU A 130 -20.76 11.11 -3.78
N LEU A 131 -19.70 10.43 -4.24
CA LEU A 131 -19.80 9.31 -5.17
C LEU A 131 -20.29 8.05 -4.46
N TYR A 132 -19.82 7.79 -3.23
CA TYR A 132 -20.25 6.63 -2.45
C TYR A 132 -21.76 6.63 -2.20
N ALA A 133 -22.34 7.79 -1.85
CA ALA A 133 -23.79 7.94 -1.71
C ALA A 133 -24.55 7.70 -3.02
N LEU A 134 -24.01 8.12 -4.17
CA LEU A 134 -24.60 7.85 -5.49
C LEU A 134 -24.49 6.37 -5.87
N LEU A 135 -23.37 5.71 -5.56
CA LEU A 135 -23.18 4.28 -5.81
C LEU A 135 -24.17 3.44 -5.00
N GLN A 136 -24.39 3.76 -3.73
CA GLN A 136 -25.42 3.10 -2.90
C GLN A 136 -26.86 3.26 -3.44
N LEU A 137 -27.14 4.32 -4.20
CA LEU A 137 -28.46 4.55 -4.82
C LEU A 137 -28.61 3.88 -6.19
N LEU A 138 -27.52 3.68 -6.92
CA LEU A 138 -27.52 3.16 -8.29
C LEU A 138 -27.23 1.65 -8.36
N LEU A 139 -26.49 1.09 -7.40
CA LEU A 139 -26.09 -0.31 -7.36
C LEU A 139 -26.92 -1.06 -6.32
N HIS A 140 -27.76 -2.00 -6.78
CA HIS A 140 -28.48 -2.90 -5.89
C HIS A 140 -27.53 -3.97 -5.31
N PRO A 141 -27.64 -4.30 -4.00
CA PRO A 141 -26.67 -5.14 -3.26
C PRO A 141 -26.75 -6.65 -3.55
N GLU A 142 -27.20 -7.06 -4.74
CA GLU A 142 -27.56 -8.44 -5.10
C GLU A 142 -26.54 -9.13 -6.04
N SER A 143 -25.32 -8.60 -6.22
CA SER A 143 -24.25 -9.27 -6.97
C SER A 143 -22.86 -8.74 -6.58
N ASP A 144 -21.80 -9.54 -6.79
CA ASP A 144 -20.40 -9.25 -6.40
C ASP A 144 -19.97 -7.79 -6.62
N ASP A 145 -19.97 -6.98 -5.55
CA ASP A 145 -19.65 -5.52 -5.60
C ASP A 145 -18.35 -5.22 -6.35
N SER A 146 -17.34 -6.09 -6.20
CA SER A 146 -16.04 -5.96 -6.87
C SER A 146 -16.10 -6.02 -8.39
N ALA A 147 -17.07 -6.71 -8.99
CA ALA A 147 -17.18 -6.80 -10.44
C ALA A 147 -17.74 -5.51 -11.08
N GLN A 148 -18.46 -4.70 -10.29
CA GLN A 148 -19.09 -3.45 -10.73
C GLN A 148 -18.09 -2.29 -10.64
N LEU A 149 -17.32 -2.19 -9.55
CA LEU A 149 -16.28 -1.16 -9.35
C LEU A 149 -15.23 -1.15 -10.48
N SER A 150 -14.77 -2.33 -10.93
CA SER A 150 -13.77 -2.44 -12.00
C SER A 150 -14.23 -1.86 -13.34
N GLN A 151 -15.54 -1.75 -13.56
CA GLN A 151 -16.14 -1.18 -14.78
C GLN A 151 -16.25 0.34 -14.72
N ILE A 152 -16.10 0.96 -13.55
CA ILE A 152 -16.16 2.41 -13.38
C ILE A 152 -14.82 3.01 -13.83
N GLU A 153 -14.86 3.73 -14.95
CA GLU A 153 -13.68 4.36 -15.56
C GLU A 153 -13.35 5.70 -14.88
N THR A 154 -13.06 5.64 -13.57
CA THR A 154 -12.74 6.79 -12.70
C THR A 154 -11.65 7.70 -13.26
N GLU A 155 -10.67 7.13 -13.97
CA GLU A 155 -9.61 7.81 -14.69
C GLU A 155 -10.14 8.72 -15.81
N LYS A 156 -11.21 8.32 -16.52
CA LYS A 156 -11.85 9.16 -17.55
C LYS A 156 -12.58 10.34 -16.92
N LEU A 157 -13.31 10.09 -15.84
CA LEU A 157 -14.05 11.12 -15.12
C LEU A 157 -13.09 12.21 -14.59
N LEU A 158 -12.02 11.80 -13.91
CA LEU A 158 -11.01 12.73 -13.39
C LEU A 158 -10.31 13.49 -14.52
N VAL A 159 -9.93 12.84 -15.63
CA VAL A 159 -9.31 13.53 -16.77
C VAL A 159 -10.24 14.56 -17.42
N GLN A 160 -11.54 14.28 -17.55
CA GLN A 160 -12.50 15.24 -18.08
C GLN A 160 -12.65 16.48 -17.19
N LEU A 161 -12.68 16.29 -15.87
CA LEU A 161 -12.73 17.39 -14.90
C LEU A 161 -11.44 18.22 -14.90
N VAL A 162 -10.27 17.56 -14.92
CA VAL A 162 -8.96 18.22 -15.01
C VAL A 162 -8.80 18.96 -16.34
N GLU A 163 -9.18 18.37 -17.48
CA GLU A 163 -9.10 19.07 -18.78
C GLU A 163 -10.02 20.32 -18.80
N SER A 164 -11.23 20.24 -18.23
CA SER A 164 -12.14 21.39 -18.11
C SER A 164 -11.53 22.53 -17.28
N GLU A 165 -11.03 22.22 -16.08
CA GLU A 165 -10.44 23.20 -15.16
C GLU A 165 -9.10 23.76 -15.70
N MET A 166 -8.24 22.94 -16.31
CA MET A 166 -7.01 23.42 -16.96
C MET A 166 -7.30 24.33 -18.15
N ASN A 167 -8.32 24.02 -18.97
CA ASN A 167 -8.75 24.89 -20.07
C ASN A 167 -9.34 26.22 -19.55
N LYS A 168 -9.98 26.23 -18.39
CA LYS A 168 -10.45 27.45 -17.72
C LYS A 168 -9.27 28.29 -17.22
N ARG A 169 -8.31 27.70 -16.51
CA ARG A 169 -7.08 28.38 -16.06
C ARG A 169 -6.24 28.96 -17.21
N LEU A 170 -6.22 28.29 -18.35
CA LEU A 170 -5.58 28.79 -19.58
C LEU A 170 -6.29 30.04 -20.15
N LYS A 171 -7.63 30.08 -20.13
CA LYS A 171 -8.41 31.26 -20.55
C LYS A 171 -8.28 32.44 -19.57
N GLU A 172 -8.17 32.14 -18.28
CA GLU A 172 -7.97 33.13 -17.22
C GLU A 172 -6.51 33.63 -17.13
N GLY A 173 -5.57 33.00 -17.83
CA GLY A 173 -4.15 33.36 -17.85
C GLY A 173 -3.37 32.98 -16.58
N THR A 174 -4.00 32.25 -15.65
CA THR A 174 -3.37 31.75 -14.42
C THR A 174 -2.43 30.58 -14.69
N TYR A 175 -2.71 29.78 -15.73
CA TYR A 175 -1.82 28.74 -16.24
C TYR A 175 -1.16 29.16 -17.56
N LYS A 176 0.18 29.14 -17.60
CA LYS A 176 1.00 29.56 -18.75
C LYS A 176 1.63 28.39 -19.52
N GLY A 177 1.35 27.15 -19.12
CA GLY A 177 1.96 25.97 -19.72
C GLY A 177 1.32 25.52 -21.03
N LYS A 178 1.85 24.43 -21.61
CA LYS A 178 1.31 23.79 -22.82
C LYS A 178 -0.11 23.24 -22.57
N LYS A 179 -0.90 23.05 -23.64
CA LYS A 179 -2.20 22.37 -23.56
C LYS A 179 -2.05 21.03 -22.85
N PHE A 180 -2.88 20.82 -21.83
CA PHE A 180 -3.00 19.53 -21.14
C PHE A 180 -3.48 18.44 -22.11
N ASN A 181 -2.73 17.33 -22.16
CA ASN A 181 -3.11 16.11 -22.88
C ASN A 181 -2.91 14.93 -21.93
N ALA A 182 -3.91 14.06 -21.81
CA ALA A 182 -3.87 12.88 -20.96
C ALA A 182 -3.87 11.58 -21.77
N ILE A 183 -3.20 10.56 -21.24
CA ILE A 183 -3.27 9.16 -21.70
C ILE A 183 -3.78 8.32 -20.53
N LEU A 184 -4.64 7.35 -20.83
CA LEU A 184 -5.31 6.52 -19.83
C LEU A 184 -4.79 5.08 -19.92
N HIS A 185 -4.48 4.50 -18.76
CA HIS A 185 -4.16 3.09 -18.62
C HIS A 185 -4.92 2.48 -17.45
N PHE A 186 -5.29 1.21 -17.60
CA PHE A 186 -5.81 0.39 -16.51
C PHE A 186 -4.95 -0.87 -16.38
N PHE A 187 -4.31 -1.03 -15.21
CA PHE A 187 -3.43 -2.15 -14.90
C PHE A 187 -4.04 -3.01 -13.80
N GLY A 188 -4.12 -4.32 -14.07
CA GLY A 188 -4.56 -5.30 -13.09
C GLY A 188 -4.81 -6.68 -13.69
N TYR A 189 -5.65 -6.79 -14.73
CA TYR A 189 -5.92 -8.09 -15.37
C TYR A 189 -4.64 -8.73 -15.96
N GLN A 190 -3.69 -7.93 -16.46
CA GLN A 190 -2.40 -8.43 -16.95
C GLN A 190 -1.56 -9.05 -15.81
N ALA A 191 -1.60 -8.43 -14.62
CA ALA A 191 -0.85 -8.89 -13.47
C ALA A 191 -1.44 -10.18 -12.87
N ARG A 192 -2.77 -10.37 -12.91
CA ARG A 192 -3.46 -11.57 -12.38
C ARG A 192 -3.03 -12.89 -13.04
N GLY A 193 -2.68 -12.86 -14.32
CA GLY A 193 -2.20 -14.02 -15.07
C GLY A 193 -0.67 -14.13 -15.15
N SER A 194 0.06 -13.28 -14.42
CA SER A 194 1.52 -13.29 -14.44
C SER A 194 2.09 -14.47 -13.64
N LEU A 195 3.31 -14.87 -13.99
CA LEU A 195 4.05 -15.89 -13.24
C LEU A 195 4.33 -15.37 -11.81
N PRO A 196 4.11 -16.19 -10.76
CA PRO A 196 4.31 -15.78 -9.39
C PRO A 196 5.77 -15.44 -9.09
N SER A 197 5.98 -14.49 -8.20
CA SER A 197 7.30 -14.11 -7.75
C SER A 197 7.98 -15.22 -6.96
N LYS A 198 9.30 -15.17 -6.75
CA LYS A 198 9.98 -16.12 -5.85
C LYS A 198 9.41 -16.03 -4.44
N PHE A 199 9.14 -14.81 -3.95
CA PHE A 199 8.47 -14.60 -2.66
C PHE A 199 7.08 -15.23 -2.61
N ASP A 200 6.23 -15.07 -3.63
CA ASP A 200 4.90 -15.69 -3.65
C ASP A 200 4.96 -17.20 -3.90
N CYS A 201 5.92 -17.69 -4.68
CA CYS A 201 6.21 -19.13 -4.81
C CYS A 201 6.58 -19.73 -3.45
N ASP A 202 7.56 -19.14 -2.78
CA ASP A 202 8.00 -19.58 -1.46
C ASP A 202 6.85 -19.41 -0.46
N TYR A 203 6.16 -18.27 -0.39
CA TYR A 203 5.07 -18.05 0.56
C TYR A 203 3.86 -18.97 0.31
N ALA A 204 3.51 -19.27 -0.95
CA ALA A 204 2.44 -20.21 -1.29
C ALA A 204 2.83 -21.68 -1.06
N PHE A 205 4.09 -22.06 -1.34
CA PHE A 205 4.62 -23.41 -1.09
C PHE A 205 4.87 -23.65 0.40
N VAL A 206 5.29 -22.61 1.11
CA VAL A 206 5.65 -22.64 2.51
C VAL A 206 4.44 -22.36 3.41
N SER A 207 3.36 -21.68 3.01
CA SER A 207 2.16 -21.58 3.86
C SER A 207 1.61 -22.96 4.30
N PRO A 208 1.61 -24.01 3.44
CA PRO A 208 1.40 -25.41 3.86
C PRO A 208 2.60 -26.10 4.55
N LEU A 209 3.84 -25.67 4.27
CA LEU A 209 5.08 -26.35 4.69
C LEU A 209 5.77 -25.76 5.96
N LEU A 210 5.42 -24.54 6.38
CA LEU A 210 5.90 -23.85 7.59
C LEU A 210 5.28 -24.46 8.86
N LEU A 211 4.26 -25.31 8.71
CA LEU A 211 3.89 -26.31 9.72
C LEU A 211 5.03 -27.32 10.01
N ARG A 212 6.14 -27.28 9.26
CA ARG A 212 7.25 -28.22 9.40
C ARG A 212 8.63 -27.61 9.67
N HIS A 213 9.09 -26.54 8.99
CA HIS A 213 10.45 -25.99 9.25
C HIS A 213 10.66 -24.51 8.86
N SER A 214 11.34 -23.78 9.76
CA SER A 214 11.96 -22.45 9.62
C SER A 214 13.49 -22.56 9.77
N ALA A 215 14.39 -21.59 9.48
CA ALA A 215 14.45 -20.44 8.55
C ALA A 215 15.87 -19.79 8.63
N SER A 216 16.43 -19.21 7.55
CA SER A 216 17.64 -18.33 7.51
C SER A 216 17.98 -17.90 6.06
N SER A 217 18.57 -16.75 5.69
CA SER A 217 18.96 -15.47 6.34
C SER A 217 19.19 -14.36 5.27
N PHE A 218 19.31 -13.07 5.66
CA PHE A 218 19.31 -11.86 4.79
C PHE A 218 20.66 -11.08 4.67
N LEU A 219 20.61 -9.90 3.99
CA LEU A 219 21.56 -8.76 3.78
C LEU A 219 22.00 -8.63 2.28
N MET A 220 22.19 -7.46 1.63
CA MET A 220 22.02 -6.01 1.98
C MET A 220 21.98 -5.06 0.73
N ASP A 221 22.01 -3.73 0.98
CA ASP A 221 22.41 -2.56 0.14
C ASP A 221 21.42 -1.86 -0.84
N ASP A 222 21.58 -0.53 -0.93
CA ASP A 222 20.65 0.46 -1.52
C ASP A 222 21.09 1.01 -2.90
N ILE A 223 20.23 0.91 -3.93
CA ILE A 223 20.27 1.72 -5.17
C ILE A 223 18.83 1.91 -5.70
N TYR A 224 18.50 3.08 -6.26
CA TYR A 224 17.24 3.36 -6.98
C TYR A 224 16.94 2.29 -8.05
N ARG A 225 15.67 1.86 -8.16
CA ARG A 225 15.27 0.73 -9.02
C ARG A 225 14.34 1.15 -10.16
N ASN A 226 14.73 0.79 -11.38
CA ASN A 226 13.76 0.18 -12.29
C ASN A 226 13.69 -1.30 -11.85
N PRO A 227 12.54 -1.86 -11.46
CA PRO A 227 12.46 -3.24 -11.00
C PRO A 227 12.81 -4.27 -12.09
N GLY A 228 12.86 -3.84 -13.35
CA GLY A 228 13.16 -4.70 -14.50
C GLY A 228 12.06 -5.73 -14.75
N PRO A 229 12.27 -6.66 -15.70
CA PRO A 229 11.47 -7.86 -15.80
C PRO A 229 11.54 -8.67 -14.50
N PHE A 230 10.44 -9.31 -14.13
CA PHE A 230 10.46 -10.26 -13.03
C PHE A 230 11.56 -11.33 -13.24
N GLN A 231 12.58 -11.33 -12.37
CA GLN A 231 13.71 -12.26 -12.45
C GLN A 231 13.41 -13.56 -11.69
N PHE A 232 13.58 -14.69 -12.37
CA PHE A 232 13.50 -16.04 -11.80
C PHE A 232 14.86 -16.58 -11.33
N ASP A 233 15.97 -15.96 -11.76
CA ASP A 233 17.33 -16.36 -11.43
C ASP A 233 18.25 -15.13 -11.30
N GLY A 234 19.39 -15.31 -10.61
CA GLY A 234 20.39 -14.27 -10.35
C GLY A 234 20.09 -13.37 -9.14
N PRO A 235 21.01 -12.43 -8.84
CA PRO A 235 20.86 -11.50 -7.73
C PRO A 235 19.66 -10.56 -7.96
N GLY A 236 18.83 -10.38 -6.92
CA GLY A 236 17.58 -9.60 -6.97
C GLY A 236 16.30 -10.43 -6.89
N THR A 237 16.38 -11.75 -7.12
CA THR A 237 15.25 -12.70 -7.02
C THR A 237 14.52 -12.67 -5.67
N ASP A 238 15.26 -12.49 -4.57
CA ASP A 238 14.76 -12.49 -3.18
C ASP A 238 14.21 -11.13 -2.69
N ALA A 239 14.12 -10.12 -3.55
CA ALA A 239 13.52 -8.84 -3.18
C ALA A 239 12.03 -9.03 -2.79
N LYS A 240 11.61 -8.46 -1.67
CA LYS A 240 10.21 -8.47 -1.20
C LYS A 240 9.53 -7.12 -1.44
N ALA A 241 8.20 -7.09 -1.41
CA ALA A 241 7.40 -5.87 -1.33
C ALA A 241 7.88 -4.96 -0.18
N ILE A 242 8.01 -3.66 -0.48
CA ILE A 242 8.58 -2.64 0.40
C ILE A 242 7.71 -2.45 1.64
N SER A 243 6.39 -2.46 1.48
CA SER A 243 5.40 -2.32 2.55
C SER A 243 5.61 -3.36 3.67
N LEU A 244 5.95 -4.60 3.33
CA LEU A 244 6.27 -5.66 4.31
C LEU A 244 7.56 -5.34 5.07
N CYS A 245 8.60 -4.91 4.36
CA CYS A 245 9.87 -4.50 4.94
C CYS A 245 9.75 -3.29 5.89
N VAL A 246 8.79 -2.38 5.62
CA VAL A 246 8.53 -1.20 6.46
C VAL A 246 7.74 -1.56 7.72
N GLU A 247 6.73 -2.43 7.60
CA GLU A 247 5.97 -2.95 8.75
C GLU A 247 6.88 -3.73 9.73
N ASP A 248 7.78 -4.58 9.21
CA ASP A 248 8.80 -5.31 9.99
C ASP A 248 9.76 -4.35 10.74
N GLN A 249 10.16 -3.25 10.10
CA GLN A 249 11.10 -2.28 10.69
C GLN A 249 10.51 -1.53 11.88
N ASP A 250 9.23 -1.16 11.85
CA ASP A 250 8.57 -0.48 12.98
C ASP A 250 8.40 -1.46 14.17
N TYR A 251 7.99 -2.70 13.91
CA TYR A 251 7.91 -3.74 14.95
C TYR A 251 9.26 -3.99 15.63
N MET A 252 10.33 -4.21 14.84
CA MET A 252 11.69 -4.42 15.37
C MET A 252 12.28 -3.15 16.01
N GLY A 253 11.90 -1.96 15.52
CA GLY A 253 12.26 -0.67 16.11
C GLY A 253 11.66 -0.49 17.50
N ARG A 254 10.37 -0.80 17.67
CA ARG A 254 9.67 -0.78 18.97
C ARG A 254 10.26 -1.78 19.96
N ILE A 255 10.65 -2.97 19.51
CA ILE A 255 11.36 -3.96 20.35
C ILE A 255 12.72 -3.43 20.82
N LYS A 256 13.51 -2.82 19.92
CA LYS A 256 14.80 -2.20 20.28
C LYS A 256 14.62 -1.07 21.30
N LEU A 257 13.60 -0.22 21.12
CA LEU A 257 13.27 0.86 22.04
C LEU A 257 12.89 0.33 23.44
N LEU A 258 12.09 -0.74 23.51
CA LEU A 258 11.76 -1.42 24.77
C LEU A 258 13.03 -1.97 25.47
N GLN A 259 13.92 -2.62 24.71
CA GLN A 259 15.21 -3.09 25.24
C GLN A 259 16.09 -1.94 25.75
N GLU A 260 16.07 -0.78 25.10
CA GLU A 260 16.79 0.42 25.56
C GLU A 260 16.25 0.92 26.91
N TYR A 261 14.92 0.96 27.10
CA TYR A 261 14.33 1.30 28.40
C TYR A 261 14.67 0.28 29.50
N LEU A 262 14.63 -1.01 29.19
CA LEU A 262 15.06 -2.06 30.15
C LEU A 262 16.55 -1.92 30.52
N ASN A 263 17.40 -1.55 29.56
CA ASN A 263 18.82 -1.25 29.82
C ASN A 263 19.00 0.02 30.67
N LYS A 264 18.16 1.05 30.50
CA LYS A 264 18.14 2.23 31.38
C LYS A 264 17.79 1.84 32.82
N VAL A 265 16.71 1.08 33.02
CA VAL A 265 16.35 0.55 34.36
C VAL A 265 17.49 -0.28 34.96
N ARG A 266 18.10 -1.18 34.18
CA ARG A 266 19.27 -1.98 34.61
C ARG A 266 20.49 -1.13 34.96
N SER A 267 20.67 0.04 34.33
CA SER A 267 21.79 0.93 34.63
C SER A 267 21.57 1.79 35.89
N ILE A 268 20.32 2.03 36.26
CA ILE A 268 19.89 2.68 37.51
C ILE A 268 19.96 1.70 38.68
N VAL A 269 19.45 0.47 38.50
CA VAL A 269 19.41 -0.58 39.52
C VAL A 269 20.74 -1.36 39.56
N LYS A 270 21.82 -0.64 39.91
CA LYS A 270 23.16 -1.20 40.14
C LYS A 270 23.38 -1.55 41.63
N PRO A 271 24.35 -2.44 41.95
CA PRO A 271 24.79 -2.64 43.33
C PRO A 271 25.17 -1.30 43.97
N GLY A 272 24.50 -0.94 45.08
CA GLY A 272 24.65 0.35 45.75
C GLY A 272 23.53 1.37 45.50
N CYS A 273 22.50 1.05 44.72
CA CYS A 273 21.28 1.88 44.66
C CYS A 273 20.49 1.87 45.99
N SER A 274 19.69 2.91 46.24
CA SER A 274 18.86 3.00 47.46
C SER A 274 17.70 2.01 47.43
N GLN A 275 17.26 1.55 48.61
CA GLN A 275 16.16 0.60 48.72
C GLN A 275 14.85 1.12 48.11
N ASP A 276 14.58 2.42 48.20
CA ASP A 276 13.36 3.02 47.64
C ASP A 276 13.34 2.94 46.10
N VAL A 277 14.49 3.18 45.46
CA VAL A 277 14.64 3.06 43.99
C VAL A 277 14.51 1.60 43.56
N LEU A 278 15.12 0.67 44.28
CA LEU A 278 15.00 -0.77 44.02
C LEU A 278 13.54 -1.25 44.17
N LYS A 279 12.84 -0.81 45.22
CA LYS A 279 11.45 -1.17 45.51
C LYS A 279 10.47 -0.57 44.48
N ALA A 280 10.69 0.68 44.07
CA ALA A 280 9.90 1.31 43.00
C ALA A 280 10.10 0.60 41.65
N ALA A 281 11.35 0.28 41.28
CA ALA A 281 11.65 -0.46 40.05
C ALA A 281 11.02 -1.87 40.04
N LEU A 282 11.11 -2.61 41.16
CA LEU A 282 10.47 -3.91 41.31
C LEU A 282 8.93 -3.82 41.15
N SER A 283 8.29 -2.86 41.82
CA SER A 283 6.83 -2.69 41.74
C SER A 283 6.36 -2.30 40.34
N ALA A 284 7.10 -1.43 39.64
CA ALA A 284 6.77 -1.03 38.27
C ALA A 284 6.95 -2.21 37.29
N MET A 285 8.06 -2.94 37.38
CA MET A 285 8.31 -4.10 36.51
C MET A 285 7.32 -5.24 36.75
N ALA A 286 6.95 -5.52 38.00
CA ALA A 286 5.94 -6.52 38.35
C ALA A 286 4.57 -6.17 37.74
N SER A 287 4.11 -4.92 37.90
CA SER A 287 2.85 -4.45 37.31
C SER A 287 2.86 -4.55 35.78
N VAL A 288 3.98 -4.26 35.12
CA VAL A 288 4.12 -4.43 33.66
C VAL A 288 4.06 -5.90 33.26
N THR A 289 4.70 -6.81 34.01
CA THR A 289 4.60 -8.26 33.71
C THR A 289 3.21 -8.82 33.91
N ASP A 290 2.47 -8.36 34.92
CA ASP A 290 1.10 -8.81 35.19
C ASP A 290 0.15 -8.37 34.07
N VAL A 291 0.21 -7.09 33.65
CA VAL A 291 -0.58 -6.56 32.53
C VAL A 291 -0.26 -7.29 31.22
N LEU A 292 1.02 -7.58 30.95
CA LEU A 292 1.42 -8.34 29.76
C LEU A 292 0.93 -9.80 29.82
N ALA A 293 0.92 -10.43 31.00
CA ALA A 293 0.38 -11.77 31.19
C ALA A 293 -1.14 -11.83 30.94
N ASP A 294 -1.90 -10.84 31.43
CA ASP A 294 -3.35 -10.74 31.19
C ASP A 294 -3.69 -10.51 29.71
N VAL A 295 -2.89 -9.68 29.01
CA VAL A 295 -3.03 -9.46 27.56
C VAL A 295 -2.73 -10.75 26.78
N LEU A 296 -1.67 -11.49 27.14
CA LEU A 296 -1.33 -12.78 26.54
C LEU A 296 -2.36 -13.88 26.85
N ALA A 297 -3.04 -13.81 28.00
CA ALA A 297 -4.09 -14.74 28.40
C ALA A 297 -5.45 -14.49 27.70
N GLY A 298 -5.56 -13.48 26.84
CA GLY A 298 -6.71 -13.26 25.97
C GLY A 298 -8.00 -12.84 26.68
N ARG A 299 -7.92 -12.37 27.94
CA ARG A 299 -9.08 -11.80 28.64
C ARG A 299 -9.36 -10.39 28.12
N ARG A 300 -10.29 -10.28 27.18
CA ARG A 300 -10.95 -9.02 26.84
C ARG A 300 -11.52 -8.41 28.12
N VAL A 301 -10.94 -7.32 28.59
CA VAL A 301 -11.54 -6.46 29.60
C VAL A 301 -12.68 -5.69 28.91
N ASN A 302 -13.89 -5.83 29.44
CA ASN A 302 -15.06 -5.02 29.06
C ASN A 302 -14.97 -3.62 29.70
#